data_AF-A0A2N2ZBH7-F1
#
_entry.id   AF-A0A2N2ZBH7-F1
#
_cell.length_a   1.000
_cell.length_b   1.000
_cell.length_c   1.000
_cell.angle_alpha   90.00
_cell.angle_beta   90.00
_cell.angle_gamma   90.00
#
_symmetry.space_group_name_H-M   'P 1'
#
loop_
_entity.id
_entity.type
_entity.pdbx_description
1 polymer ?
#
loop_
_entity_poly.entity_id
_entity_poly.type
_entity_poly.pdbx_seq_one_letter_code
_entity_poly.pdbx_strand_id
1 'polypeptide(L)'
;ERESYSGQIPKKLYRDPDHKVLGGVSGGLAHYFNIDVVWVRLIWVLLVLAGLGSGIIVYIVLWAILPEAKSTSEKLAMKGISANIENIERKVKKKFDEVTDKINQADFKKTGESVKEGVKSGLEGLGDVIAGLVRFVVKAIGVLLMIIAMSVLVAMTVTFFVFLFVNAGSTPWGMIIEQTSYSDIPTWLIILAVFLAVCIPFFYLFQSGLSLLAGKTKSIGSVANIGLLSIWVLSVAALVSIGLREAQWTVFQEESTSEISRTLAKSDTLVVNLNQSSENYNRRNRFLGVFVKDKNKYAVLNRNIQFHLKSSVDSTAVLEIIRTAQGPDEKTAATYAEQIDFPVEIKGDTLVLSDYFLSKLSRKGQNEKIRVNLYLPENTVIKLDPDVKRIYTQHDGDLSYISFDQFGEFLTLKEGNLACETCIN
;
A
#
# COMPACT_ATOMS: atom_id res chain seq x y z
N GLU A 1 -48.38 25.65 63.58
CA GLU A 1 -48.03 25.07 62.27
C GLU A 1 -47.47 23.64 62.43
N ARG A 2 -47.59 22.77 61.42
CA ARG A 2 -46.66 21.64 61.21
C ARG A 2 -46.18 21.72 59.77
N GLU A 3 -44.93 22.15 59.61
CA GLU A 3 -44.29 22.33 58.31
C GLU A 3 -44.11 20.98 57.60
N SER A 4 -44.69 20.86 56.41
CA SER A 4 -44.45 19.77 55.48
C SER A 4 -43.08 19.96 54.81
N TYR A 5 -42.01 19.53 55.48
CA TYR A 5 -40.72 19.35 54.82
C TYR A 5 -40.80 18.12 53.90
N SER A 6 -41.17 18.34 52.63
CA SER A 6 -40.88 17.38 51.55
C SER A 6 -39.37 17.40 51.29
N GLY A 7 -38.60 16.79 52.19
CA GLY A 7 -37.18 16.59 51.98
C GLY A 7 -36.97 15.68 50.78
N GLN A 8 -36.55 16.25 49.65
CA GLN A 8 -36.11 15.45 48.50
C GLN A 8 -34.85 14.68 48.91
N ILE A 9 -35.00 13.37 49.10
CA ILE A 9 -33.88 12.47 49.37
C ILE A 9 -33.15 12.21 48.04
N PRO A 10 -31.81 12.09 48.01
CA PRO A 10 -31.09 11.71 46.80
C PRO A 10 -31.69 10.44 46.20
N LYS A 11 -32.12 10.53 44.94
CA LYS A 11 -32.66 9.39 44.18
C LYS A 11 -31.59 8.31 44.12
N LYS A 12 -32.01 7.07 44.36
CA LYS A 12 -31.14 5.89 44.19
C LYS A 12 -31.53 5.16 42.92
N LEU A 13 -30.52 4.76 42.15
CA LEU A 13 -30.72 4.04 40.91
C LEU A 13 -31.03 2.58 41.23
N TYR A 14 -32.29 2.19 41.02
CA TYR A 14 -32.77 0.82 41.08
C TYR A 14 -33.27 0.42 39.69
N ARG A 15 -33.51 -0.87 39.45
CA ARG A 15 -34.30 -1.30 38.28
C ARG A 15 -35.78 -1.43 38.67
N ASP A 16 -36.66 -0.93 37.81
CA ASP A 16 -38.10 -0.85 38.07
C ASP A 16 -38.83 -2.12 37.60
N PRO A 17 -39.36 -2.95 38.51
CA PRO A 17 -40.09 -4.16 38.14
C PRO A 17 -41.53 -3.89 37.66
N ASP A 18 -42.12 -2.73 37.97
CA ASP A 18 -43.52 -2.41 37.64
C ASP A 18 -43.67 -1.94 36.18
N HIS A 19 -42.62 -1.35 35.61
CA HIS A 19 -42.53 -0.96 34.19
C HIS A 19 -41.49 -1.78 33.40
N LYS A 20 -41.40 -3.08 33.67
CA LYS A 20 -40.44 -3.98 33.00
C LYS A 20 -40.88 -4.36 31.57
N VAL A 21 -39.97 -4.21 30.62
CA VAL A 21 -40.01 -4.87 29.30
C VAL A 21 -38.86 -5.88 29.22
N LEU A 22 -37.63 -5.44 29.53
CA LEU A 22 -36.46 -6.31 29.70
C LEU A 22 -35.75 -5.95 31.02
N GLY A 23 -35.92 -6.74 32.08
CA GLY A 23 -35.13 -6.61 33.32
C GLY A 23 -35.35 -5.34 34.18
N GLY A 24 -36.15 -4.37 33.73
CA GLY A 24 -36.51 -3.15 34.47
C GLY A 24 -35.50 -2.00 34.41
N VAL A 25 -34.40 -2.14 33.66
CA VAL A 25 -33.29 -1.17 33.62
C VAL A 25 -33.71 0.16 33.01
N SER A 26 -34.42 0.13 31.88
CA SER A 26 -34.90 1.35 31.21
C SER A 26 -35.87 2.16 32.07
N GLY A 27 -36.76 1.48 32.81
CA GLY A 27 -37.70 2.14 33.74
C GLY A 27 -36.99 2.75 34.95
N GLY A 28 -35.95 2.08 35.44
CA GLY A 28 -35.13 2.60 36.53
C GLY A 28 -34.30 3.83 36.17
N LEU A 29 -33.66 3.81 35.00
CA LEU A 29 -32.94 4.96 34.47
C LEU A 29 -33.88 6.13 34.20
N ALA A 30 -35.07 5.87 33.66
CA ALA A 30 -36.09 6.89 33.41
C ALA A 30 -36.52 7.61 34.70
N HIS A 31 -36.78 6.87 35.79
CA HIS A 31 -37.15 7.48 37.08
C HIS A 31 -36.00 8.24 37.75
N TYR A 32 -34.76 7.73 37.61
CA TYR A 32 -33.58 8.40 38.13
C TYR A 32 -33.32 9.74 37.41
N PHE A 33 -33.29 9.72 36.07
CA PHE A 33 -33.04 10.91 35.24
C PHE A 33 -34.28 11.79 35.01
N ASN A 34 -35.46 11.36 35.45
CA ASN A 34 -36.74 12.05 35.27
C ASN A 34 -37.11 12.29 33.80
N ILE A 35 -36.81 11.32 32.93
CA ILE A 35 -37.08 11.34 31.49
C ILE A 35 -38.11 10.25 31.17
N ASP A 36 -38.91 10.42 30.12
CA ASP A 36 -39.82 9.37 29.66
C ASP A 36 -39.05 8.08 29.29
N VAL A 37 -39.58 6.93 29.73
CA VAL A 37 -39.03 5.60 29.47
C VAL A 37 -38.87 5.34 27.97
N VAL A 38 -39.75 5.92 27.13
CA VAL A 38 -39.69 5.77 25.67
C VAL A 38 -38.38 6.32 25.10
N TRP A 39 -37.89 7.47 25.58
CA TRP A 39 -36.64 8.07 25.11
C TRP A 39 -35.42 7.25 25.52
N VAL A 40 -35.41 6.72 26.75
CA VAL A 40 -34.35 5.83 27.22
C VAL A 40 -34.26 4.57 26.35
N ARG A 41 -35.40 4.02 25.92
CA ARG A 41 -35.44 2.88 25.00
C ARG A 41 -34.92 3.25 23.60
N LEU A 42 -35.26 4.43 23.09
CA LEU A 42 -34.77 4.91 21.79
C LEU A 42 -33.24 5.06 21.77
N ILE A 43 -32.65 5.55 22.87
CA ILE A 43 -31.19 5.66 23.02
C ILE A 43 -30.54 4.28 22.93
N TRP A 44 -31.11 3.26 23.56
CA TRP A 44 -30.59 1.89 23.44
C TRP A 44 -30.65 1.37 22.00
N VAL A 45 -31.76 1.61 21.29
CA VAL A 45 -31.88 1.24 19.87
C VAL A 45 -30.81 1.96 19.04
N LEU A 46 -30.60 3.26 19.27
CA LEU A 46 -29.60 4.04 18.56
C LEU A 46 -28.16 3.56 18.87
N LEU A 47 -27.82 3.28 20.13
CA LEU A 47 -26.51 2.76 20.51
C LEU A 47 -26.23 1.37 19.91
N VAL A 48 -27.25 0.55 19.77
CA VAL A 48 -27.13 -0.75 19.12
C VAL A 48 -26.88 -0.60 17.61
N LEU A 49 -27.60 0.30 16.95
CA LEU A 49 -27.47 0.56 15.52
C LEU A 49 -26.16 1.28 15.17
N ALA A 50 -25.73 2.23 15.98
CA ALA A 50 -24.51 3.02 15.75
C ALA A 50 -23.23 2.30 16.20
N GLY A 51 -23.31 1.43 17.21
CA GLY A 51 -22.15 0.92 17.94
C GLY A 51 -21.86 -0.58 17.77
N LEU A 52 -22.29 -1.22 16.67
CA LEU A 52 -22.06 -2.67 16.41
C LEU A 52 -22.53 -3.58 17.58
N GLY A 53 -23.62 -3.22 18.26
CA GLY A 53 -24.16 -4.02 19.38
C GLY A 53 -23.56 -3.74 20.77
N SER A 54 -22.62 -2.80 20.90
CA SER A 54 -22.08 -2.39 22.22
C SER A 54 -23.17 -1.96 23.22
N GLY A 55 -24.24 -1.31 22.74
CA GLY A 55 -25.39 -0.95 23.58
C GLY A 55 -26.05 -2.14 24.29
N ILE A 56 -25.99 -3.34 23.72
CA ILE A 56 -26.57 -4.54 24.34
C ILE A 56 -25.68 -5.08 25.45
N ILE A 57 -24.36 -5.02 25.29
CA ILE A 57 -23.42 -5.41 26.34
C ILE A 57 -23.58 -4.49 27.55
N VAL A 58 -23.63 -3.17 27.33
CA VAL A 58 -23.83 -2.20 28.42
C VAL A 58 -25.17 -2.42 29.12
N TYR A 59 -26.24 -2.73 28.37
CA TYR A 59 -27.54 -3.05 28.95
C TYR A 59 -27.51 -4.28 29.87
N ILE A 60 -26.85 -5.35 29.44
CA ILE A 60 -26.71 -6.59 30.21
C ILE A 60 -25.90 -6.36 31.50
N VAL A 61 -24.82 -5.58 31.41
CA VAL A 61 -24.01 -5.21 32.58
C VAL A 61 -24.83 -4.39 33.58
N LEU A 62 -25.57 -3.38 33.12
CA LEU A 62 -26.47 -2.60 33.97
C LEU A 62 -27.57 -3.45 34.59
N TRP A 63 -28.08 -4.44 33.86
CA TRP A 63 -29.09 -5.37 34.39
C TRP A 63 -28.53 -6.27 35.51
N ALA A 64 -27.27 -6.71 35.41
CA ALA A 64 -26.62 -7.55 36.41
C ALA A 64 -26.22 -6.76 37.69
N ILE A 65 -25.76 -5.53 37.53
CA ILE A 65 -25.26 -4.70 38.65
C ILE A 65 -26.40 -4.01 39.41
N LEU A 66 -27.46 -3.60 38.72
CA LEU A 66 -28.51 -2.80 39.35
C LEU A 66 -29.47 -3.66 40.19
N PRO A 67 -29.65 -3.33 41.49
CA PRO A 67 -30.60 -4.04 42.35
C PRO A 67 -32.05 -3.74 41.96
N GLU A 68 -32.91 -4.75 42.08
CA GLU A 68 -34.36 -4.69 41.84
C GLU A 68 -35.05 -4.01 43.02
N ALA A 69 -35.92 -3.02 42.78
CA ALA A 69 -36.70 -2.38 43.85
C ALA A 69 -37.84 -3.31 44.33
N LYS A 70 -37.63 -3.99 45.46
CA LYS A 70 -38.57 -4.99 46.01
C LYS A 70 -39.48 -4.39 47.08
N SER A 71 -38.97 -3.49 47.91
CA SER A 71 -39.72 -2.84 48.99
C SER A 71 -40.49 -1.62 48.50
N THR A 72 -41.65 -1.33 49.13
CA THR A 72 -42.40 -0.08 48.87
C THR A 72 -41.56 1.14 49.18
N SER A 73 -40.68 1.07 50.19
CA SER A 73 -39.74 2.14 50.51
C SER A 73 -38.68 2.34 49.41
N GLU A 74 -38.22 1.26 48.76
CA GLU A 74 -37.25 1.34 47.65
C GLU A 74 -37.88 1.93 46.38
N LYS A 75 -39.14 1.55 46.07
CA LYS A 75 -39.90 2.12 44.97
C LYS A 75 -40.19 3.61 45.16
N LEU A 76 -40.47 4.03 46.40
CA LEU A 76 -40.64 5.43 46.76
C LEU A 76 -39.30 6.19 46.72
N ALA A 77 -38.20 5.56 47.15
CA ALA A 77 -36.85 6.12 47.08
C ALA A 77 -36.34 6.34 45.65
N MET A 78 -36.69 5.47 44.69
CA MET A 78 -36.41 5.66 43.27
C MET A 78 -37.11 6.92 42.72
N LYS A 79 -38.32 7.20 43.21
CA LYS A 79 -39.12 8.37 42.80
C LYS A 79 -38.81 9.64 43.63
N GLY A 80 -37.92 9.56 44.62
CA GLY A 80 -37.52 10.68 45.48
C GLY A 80 -38.55 11.07 46.54
N ILE A 81 -39.45 10.15 46.93
CA ILE A 81 -40.54 10.40 47.88
C ILE A 81 -40.23 9.71 49.22
N SER A 82 -40.38 10.42 50.35
CA SER A 82 -40.19 9.85 51.69
C SER A 82 -41.34 8.90 52.08
N ALA A 83 -40.98 7.68 52.48
CA ALA A 83 -41.92 6.66 52.94
C ALA A 83 -42.51 7.03 54.32
N ASN A 84 -43.71 7.61 54.36
CA ASN A 84 -44.40 7.94 55.61
C ASN A 84 -45.05 6.67 56.22
N ILE A 85 -44.80 6.41 57.50
CA ILE A 85 -44.90 5.08 58.15
C ILE A 85 -46.35 4.56 58.27
N GLU A 86 -47.35 5.43 58.27
CA GLU A 86 -48.72 5.08 58.66
C GLU A 86 -49.54 4.32 57.60
N ASN A 87 -49.08 4.24 56.35
CA ASN A 87 -49.75 3.49 55.27
C ASN A 87 -49.00 2.22 54.80
N ILE A 88 -47.79 2.00 55.32
CA ILE A 88 -46.96 0.83 54.98
C ILE A 88 -47.37 -0.36 55.85
N GLU A 89 -47.62 -0.14 57.14
CA GLU A 89 -48.01 -1.19 58.09
C GLU A 89 -49.31 -1.90 57.67
N ARG A 90 -50.32 -1.14 57.22
CA ARG A 90 -51.63 -1.69 56.82
C ARG A 90 -51.57 -2.50 55.52
N LYS A 91 -50.70 -2.12 54.57
CA LYS A 91 -50.51 -2.85 53.30
C LYS A 91 -49.57 -4.05 53.45
N VAL A 92 -48.58 -3.96 54.33
CA VAL A 92 -47.65 -5.06 54.61
C VAL A 92 -48.36 -6.16 55.38
N LYS A 93 -49.12 -5.84 56.44
CA LYS A 93 -49.86 -6.85 57.21
C LYS A 93 -50.92 -7.57 56.36
N LYS A 94 -51.68 -6.81 55.57
CA LYS A 94 -52.68 -7.36 54.65
C LYS A 94 -52.08 -8.25 53.54
N LYS A 95 -50.87 -7.94 53.05
CA LYS A 95 -50.16 -8.81 52.08
C LYS A 95 -49.45 -9.98 52.73
N PHE A 96 -48.98 -9.83 53.98
CA PHE A 96 -48.40 -10.94 54.74
C PHE A 96 -49.48 -11.98 55.04
N ASP A 97 -50.64 -11.56 55.53
CA ASP A 97 -51.77 -12.45 55.84
C ASP A 97 -52.29 -13.15 54.57
N GLU A 98 -52.40 -12.42 53.43
CA GLU A 98 -52.84 -12.99 52.15
C GLU A 98 -51.82 -13.98 51.53
N VAL A 99 -50.53 -13.80 51.82
CA VAL A 99 -49.45 -14.70 51.36
C VAL A 99 -49.32 -15.91 52.29
N THR A 100 -49.49 -15.74 53.60
CA THR A 100 -49.50 -16.84 54.58
C THR A 100 -50.69 -17.78 54.36
N ASP A 101 -51.87 -17.26 54.03
CA ASP A 101 -53.05 -18.08 53.67
C ASP A 101 -52.87 -18.81 52.34
N LYS A 102 -52.19 -18.21 51.35
CA LYS A 102 -51.88 -18.87 50.06
C LYS A 102 -50.76 -19.92 50.18
N ILE A 103 -49.81 -19.76 51.10
CA ILE A 103 -48.72 -20.73 51.31
C ILE A 103 -49.23 -21.98 52.06
N ASN A 104 -50.18 -21.84 52.97
CA ASN A 104 -50.75 -22.97 53.71
C ASN A 104 -51.67 -23.88 52.86
N GLN A 105 -52.04 -23.48 51.63
CA GLN A 105 -52.85 -24.28 50.70
C GLN A 105 -52.18 -24.53 49.33
N ALA A 106 -50.94 -24.05 49.11
CA ALA A 106 -50.26 -24.26 47.84
C ALA A 106 -49.27 -25.42 47.94
N ASP A 107 -49.61 -26.52 47.26
CA ASP A 107 -48.67 -27.58 46.89
C ASP A 107 -47.38 -26.96 46.34
N PHE A 108 -46.28 -27.10 47.10
CA PHE A 108 -44.94 -26.64 46.71
C PHE A 108 -44.46 -27.23 45.36
N LYS A 109 -45.12 -28.27 44.86
CA LYS A 109 -44.91 -28.88 43.54
C LYS A 109 -45.44 -28.02 42.38
N LYS A 110 -46.56 -27.32 42.57
CA LYS A 110 -47.24 -26.51 41.53
C LYS A 110 -46.60 -25.12 41.36
N THR A 111 -46.02 -24.58 42.43
CA THR A 111 -45.25 -23.33 42.41
C THR A 111 -43.86 -23.53 41.77
N GLY A 112 -43.25 -24.70 41.92
CA GLY A 112 -41.99 -25.04 41.25
C GLY A 112 -42.12 -25.16 39.72
N GLU A 113 -43.24 -25.73 39.24
CA GLU A 113 -43.51 -25.85 37.80
C GLU A 113 -43.81 -24.49 37.14
N SER A 114 -44.64 -23.65 37.78
CA SER A 114 -44.97 -22.31 37.26
C SER A 114 -43.78 -21.34 37.28
N VAL A 115 -42.89 -21.44 38.28
CA VAL A 115 -41.63 -20.66 38.31
C VAL A 115 -40.65 -21.17 37.24
N LYS A 116 -40.57 -22.48 37.02
CA LYS A 116 -39.71 -23.07 35.98
C LYS A 116 -40.16 -22.71 34.57
N GLU A 117 -41.48 -22.66 34.32
CA GLU A 117 -42.05 -22.19 33.06
C GLU A 117 -41.85 -20.68 32.85
N GLY A 118 -41.97 -19.86 33.91
CA GLY A 118 -41.68 -18.43 33.85
C GLY A 118 -40.20 -18.10 33.58
N VAL A 119 -39.27 -18.87 34.16
CA VAL A 119 -37.84 -18.74 33.90
C VAL A 119 -37.47 -19.25 32.50
N LYS A 120 -38.07 -20.36 32.05
CA LYS A 120 -37.82 -20.91 30.71
C LYS A 120 -38.33 -19.97 29.62
N SER A 121 -39.56 -19.45 29.75
CA SER A 121 -40.10 -18.45 28.82
C SER A 121 -39.34 -17.12 28.85
N GLY A 122 -38.85 -16.69 30.02
CA GLY A 122 -37.97 -15.53 30.15
C GLY A 122 -36.61 -15.72 29.48
N LEU A 123 -36.01 -16.91 29.58
CA LEU A 123 -34.75 -17.26 28.91
C LEU A 123 -34.93 -17.44 27.41
N GLU A 124 -36.02 -18.04 26.95
CA GLU A 124 -36.36 -18.20 25.53
C GLU A 124 -36.59 -16.82 24.88
N GLY A 125 -37.34 -15.92 25.54
CA GLY A 125 -37.55 -14.55 25.07
C GLY A 125 -36.26 -13.73 24.98
N LEU A 126 -35.33 -13.89 25.93
CA LEU A 126 -34.00 -13.28 25.86
C LEU A 126 -33.16 -13.88 24.73
N GLY A 127 -33.22 -15.19 24.54
CA GLY A 127 -32.54 -15.90 23.45
C GLY A 127 -32.97 -15.41 22.08
N ASP A 128 -34.28 -15.23 21.87
CA ASP A 128 -34.82 -14.76 20.59
C ASP A 128 -34.42 -13.31 20.26
N VAL A 129 -34.37 -12.44 21.27
CA VAL A 129 -33.90 -11.05 21.10
C VAL A 129 -32.41 -11.01 20.72
N ILE A 130 -31.57 -11.79 21.39
CA ILE A 130 -30.14 -11.89 21.08
C ILE A 130 -29.94 -12.50 19.69
N ALA A 131 -30.65 -13.58 19.35
CA ALA A 131 -30.58 -14.20 18.04
C ALA A 131 -31.07 -13.29 16.91
N GLY A 132 -32.07 -12.44 17.18
CA GLY A 132 -32.52 -11.40 16.27
C GLY A 132 -31.44 -10.36 15.99
N LEU A 133 -30.76 -9.89 17.04
CA LEU A 133 -29.64 -8.96 16.91
C LEU A 133 -28.48 -9.57 16.10
N VAL A 134 -28.05 -10.79 16.45
CA VAL A 134 -26.94 -11.45 15.75
C VAL A 134 -27.27 -11.60 14.27
N ARG A 135 -28.51 -11.99 13.93
CA ARG A 135 -28.96 -12.06 12.53
C ARG A 135 -28.93 -10.70 11.83
N PHE A 136 -29.28 -9.62 12.52
CA PHE A 136 -29.18 -8.26 11.99
C PHE A 136 -27.73 -7.88 11.68
N VAL A 137 -26.81 -8.10 12.62
CA VAL A 137 -25.38 -7.78 12.45
C VAL A 137 -24.76 -8.60 11.32
N VAL A 138 -25.03 -9.91 11.26
CA VAL A 138 -24.54 -10.79 10.19
C VAL A 138 -25.03 -10.32 8.82
N LYS A 139 -26.30 -9.92 8.69
CA LYS A 139 -26.83 -9.36 7.45
C LYS A 139 -26.18 -8.03 7.10
N ALA A 140 -25.99 -7.12 8.07
CA ALA A 140 -25.33 -5.84 7.85
C ALA A 140 -23.88 -6.00 7.35
N ILE A 141 -23.13 -6.93 7.94
CA ILE A 141 -21.77 -7.30 7.48
C ILE A 141 -21.83 -7.86 6.06
N GLY A 142 -22.80 -8.72 5.76
CA GLY A 142 -23.02 -9.25 4.41
C GLY A 142 -23.23 -8.15 3.37
N VAL A 143 -24.08 -7.14 3.66
CA VAL A 143 -24.28 -5.98 2.78
C VAL A 143 -22.98 -5.21 2.56
N LEU A 144 -22.25 -4.91 3.63
CA LEU A 144 -21.00 -4.15 3.54
C LEU A 144 -19.96 -4.88 2.68
N LEU A 145 -19.76 -6.18 2.91
CA LEU A 145 -18.84 -7.01 2.13
C LEU A 145 -19.21 -7.03 0.65
N MET A 146 -20.50 -7.13 0.33
CA MET A 146 -20.96 -7.09 -1.07
C MET A 146 -20.70 -5.74 -1.72
N ILE A 147 -20.94 -4.62 -1.04
CA ILE A 147 -20.70 -3.28 -1.59
C ILE A 147 -19.21 -3.10 -1.90
N ILE A 148 -18.34 -3.46 -0.97
CA ILE A 148 -16.89 -3.39 -1.16
C ILE A 148 -16.47 -4.27 -2.33
N ALA A 149 -16.91 -5.54 -2.34
CA ALA A 149 -16.54 -6.47 -3.39
C ALA A 149 -17.04 -6.04 -4.77
N MET A 150 -18.29 -5.60 -4.88
CA MET A 150 -18.85 -5.07 -6.11
C MET A 150 -18.11 -3.83 -6.60
N SER A 151 -17.76 -2.91 -5.70
CA SER A 151 -17.00 -1.70 -6.05
C SER A 151 -15.64 -2.04 -6.63
N VAL A 152 -14.91 -2.99 -6.02
CA VAL A 152 -13.61 -3.45 -6.52
C VAL A 152 -13.76 -4.15 -7.86
N LEU A 153 -14.74 -5.04 -8.00
CA LEU A 153 -15.00 -5.75 -9.26
C LEU A 153 -15.30 -4.77 -10.40
N VAL A 154 -16.19 -3.80 -10.18
CA VAL A 154 -16.52 -2.78 -11.19
C VAL A 154 -15.29 -1.95 -11.54
N ALA A 155 -14.54 -1.45 -10.55
CA ALA A 155 -13.34 -0.66 -10.78
C ALA A 155 -12.27 -1.43 -11.57
N MET A 156 -12.02 -2.69 -11.20
CA MET A 156 -11.07 -3.56 -11.89
C MET A 156 -11.50 -3.89 -13.31
N THR A 157 -12.80 -4.16 -13.55
CA THR A 157 -13.33 -4.40 -14.89
C THR A 157 -13.20 -3.17 -15.78
N VAL A 158 -13.59 -1.99 -15.29
CA VAL A 158 -13.45 -0.73 -16.05
C VAL A 158 -11.97 -0.48 -16.36
N THR A 159 -11.09 -0.63 -15.38
CA THR A 159 -9.64 -0.44 -15.57
C THR A 159 -9.11 -1.41 -16.63
N PHE A 160 -9.41 -2.70 -16.52
CA PHE A 160 -8.98 -3.72 -17.49
C PHE A 160 -9.38 -3.35 -18.92
N PHE A 161 -10.65 -2.98 -19.14
CA PHE A 161 -11.11 -2.61 -20.48
C PHE A 161 -10.52 -1.30 -20.98
N VAL A 162 -10.33 -0.29 -20.12
CA VAL A 162 -9.65 0.95 -20.49
C VAL A 162 -8.24 0.66 -21.00
N PHE A 163 -7.47 -0.16 -20.28
CA PHE A 163 -6.10 -0.52 -20.68
C PHE A 163 -6.03 -1.44 -21.91
N LEU A 164 -7.08 -2.20 -22.21
CA LEU A 164 -7.14 -3.01 -23.44
C LEU A 164 -7.38 -2.15 -24.69
N PHE A 165 -8.21 -1.12 -24.60
CA PHE A 165 -8.63 -0.32 -25.76
C PHE A 165 -7.82 0.97 -25.93
N VAL A 166 -7.35 1.56 -24.84
CA VAL A 166 -6.44 2.71 -24.89
C VAL A 166 -5.03 2.16 -25.04
N ASN A 167 -4.23 2.74 -25.94
CA ASN A 167 -2.83 2.37 -26.06
C ASN A 167 -2.13 2.62 -24.71
N ALA A 168 -1.90 1.56 -23.94
CA ALA A 168 -1.49 1.62 -22.55
C ALA A 168 -0.26 2.53 -22.35
N GLY A 169 0.73 2.45 -23.25
CA GLY A 169 1.94 3.28 -23.23
C GLY A 169 1.73 4.79 -23.33
N SER A 170 0.55 5.24 -23.76
CA SER A 170 0.18 6.67 -23.80
C SER A 170 -0.47 7.18 -22.51
N THR A 171 -0.81 6.29 -21.58
CA THR A 171 -1.39 6.66 -20.28
C THR A 171 -0.29 6.88 -19.25
N PRO A 172 -0.48 7.75 -18.22
CA PRO A 172 0.53 7.97 -17.19
C PRO A 172 1.00 6.68 -16.51
N TRP A 173 0.08 5.74 -16.27
CA TRP A 173 0.38 4.45 -15.65
C TRP A 173 1.07 3.47 -16.60
N GLY A 174 0.66 3.41 -17.87
CA GLY A 174 1.37 2.56 -18.84
C GLY A 174 2.74 3.12 -19.20
N MET A 175 2.96 4.43 -19.14
CA MET A 175 4.30 5.04 -19.23
C MET A 175 5.20 4.57 -18.08
N ILE A 176 4.66 4.48 -16.85
CA ILE A 176 5.40 3.95 -15.69
C ILE A 176 5.76 2.49 -15.93
N ILE A 177 4.79 1.64 -16.32
CA ILE A 177 5.03 0.21 -16.55
C ILE A 177 6.07 0.01 -17.66
N GLU A 178 5.95 0.71 -18.79
CA GLU A 178 6.94 0.67 -19.88
C GLU A 178 8.32 1.26 -19.52
N GLN A 179 8.44 1.96 -18.39
CA GLN A 179 9.71 2.51 -17.91
C GLN A 179 10.35 1.63 -16.84
N THR A 180 9.54 0.87 -16.09
CA THR A 180 10.00 -0.01 -15.01
C THR A 180 10.11 -1.47 -15.42
N SER A 181 9.42 -1.90 -16.48
CA SER A 181 9.53 -3.26 -17.00
C SER A 181 10.78 -3.38 -17.85
N TYR A 182 11.71 -4.21 -17.38
CA TYR A 182 12.91 -4.61 -18.09
C TYR A 182 12.64 -5.80 -19.03
N SER A 183 11.57 -6.56 -18.76
CA SER A 183 11.24 -7.74 -19.55
C SER A 183 10.45 -7.42 -20.82
N ASP A 184 10.65 -8.21 -21.87
CA ASP A 184 9.87 -8.17 -23.12
C ASP A 184 8.43 -8.72 -22.96
N ILE A 185 7.89 -8.75 -21.73
CA ILE A 185 6.56 -9.30 -21.46
C ILE A 185 5.52 -8.27 -21.89
N PRO A 186 4.58 -8.64 -22.78
CA PRO A 186 3.50 -7.74 -23.17
C PRO A 186 2.70 -7.25 -21.96
N THR A 187 2.55 -5.93 -21.83
CA THR A 187 1.86 -5.27 -20.70
C THR A 187 0.45 -5.80 -20.47
N TRP A 188 -0.27 -6.15 -21.54
CA TRP A 188 -1.63 -6.69 -21.44
C TRP A 188 -1.68 -8.04 -20.70
N LEU A 189 -0.63 -8.87 -20.77
CA LEU A 189 -0.55 -10.13 -20.02
C LEU A 189 -0.42 -9.88 -18.53
N ILE A 190 0.40 -8.90 -18.14
CA ILE A 190 0.57 -8.49 -16.75
C ILE A 190 -0.77 -7.99 -16.21
N ILE A 191 -1.44 -7.10 -16.95
CA ILE A 191 -2.75 -6.55 -16.59
C ILE A 191 -3.81 -7.65 -16.47
N LEU A 192 -3.84 -8.62 -17.40
CA LEU A 192 -4.74 -9.76 -17.34
C LEU A 192 -4.48 -10.62 -16.10
N ALA A 193 -3.21 -10.90 -15.77
CA ALA A 193 -2.86 -11.69 -14.60
C ALA A 193 -3.28 -10.98 -13.30
N VAL A 194 -3.04 -9.67 -13.18
CA VAL A 194 -3.52 -8.85 -12.04
C VAL A 194 -5.05 -8.87 -11.95
N PHE A 195 -5.73 -8.68 -13.09
CA PHE A 195 -7.19 -8.70 -13.15
C PHE A 195 -7.77 -10.02 -12.63
N LEU A 196 -7.24 -11.16 -13.08
CA LEU A 196 -7.69 -12.49 -12.61
C LEU A 196 -7.35 -12.73 -11.13
N ALA A 197 -6.15 -12.34 -10.70
CA ALA A 197 -5.68 -12.51 -9.32
C ALA A 197 -6.54 -11.73 -8.30
N VAL A 198 -7.10 -10.58 -8.70
CA VAL A 198 -7.95 -9.74 -7.85
C VAL A 198 -9.43 -10.08 -8.00
N CYS A 199 -9.95 -10.19 -9.22
CA CYS A 199 -11.39 -10.37 -9.43
C CYS A 199 -11.92 -11.71 -8.89
N ILE A 200 -11.13 -12.80 -8.93
CA ILE A 200 -11.61 -14.10 -8.47
C ILE A 200 -11.83 -14.13 -6.95
N PRO A 201 -10.89 -13.71 -6.08
CA PRO A 201 -11.14 -13.58 -4.64
C PRO A 201 -12.32 -12.66 -4.31
N PHE A 202 -12.41 -11.50 -4.97
CA PHE A 202 -13.51 -10.56 -4.71
C PHE A 202 -14.87 -11.09 -5.19
N PHE A 203 -14.90 -11.90 -6.24
CA PHE A 203 -16.10 -12.63 -6.64
C PHE A 203 -16.56 -13.62 -5.56
N TYR A 204 -15.65 -14.37 -4.94
CA TYR A 204 -15.99 -15.25 -3.82
C TYR A 204 -16.40 -14.48 -2.56
N LEU A 205 -15.80 -13.32 -2.29
CA LEU A 205 -16.25 -12.42 -1.22
C LEU A 205 -17.67 -11.90 -1.46
N PHE A 206 -17.99 -11.54 -2.71
CA PHE A 206 -19.33 -11.14 -3.10
C PHE A 206 -20.35 -12.27 -2.90
N GLN A 207 -20.03 -13.48 -3.36
CA GLN A 207 -20.89 -14.66 -3.15
C GLN A 207 -21.08 -14.98 -1.67
N SER A 208 -20.02 -14.85 -0.86
CA SER A 208 -20.08 -15.04 0.59
C SER A 208 -21.00 -14.01 1.25
N GLY A 209 -20.89 -12.74 0.87
CA GLY A 209 -21.80 -11.68 1.33
C GLY A 209 -23.26 -11.93 0.95
N LEU A 210 -23.51 -12.44 -0.26
CA LEU A 210 -24.85 -12.81 -0.71
C LEU A 210 -25.42 -14.00 0.08
N SER A 211 -24.59 -14.99 0.42
CA SER A 211 -25.01 -16.13 1.24
C SER A 211 -25.39 -15.71 2.67
N LEU A 212 -24.75 -14.69 3.25
CA LEU A 212 -25.15 -14.15 4.55
C LEU A 212 -26.56 -13.50 4.54
N LEU A 213 -27.00 -13.00 3.37
CA LEU A 213 -28.29 -12.32 3.22
C LEU A 213 -29.43 -13.25 2.79
N ALA A 214 -29.18 -14.05 1.75
CA ALA A 214 -30.15 -14.93 1.14
C ALA A 214 -30.11 -16.36 1.71
N GLY A 215 -29.19 -16.64 2.64
CA GLY A 215 -28.97 -17.99 3.18
C GLY A 215 -28.26 -18.88 2.18
N LYS A 216 -28.85 -20.03 1.83
CA LYS A 216 -28.27 -20.95 0.84
C LYS A 216 -28.49 -20.41 -0.57
N THR A 217 -27.49 -19.73 -1.10
CA THR A 217 -27.43 -19.41 -2.53
C THR A 217 -27.10 -20.66 -3.33
N LYS A 218 -27.64 -20.77 -4.54
CA LYS A 218 -27.25 -21.85 -5.46
C LYS A 218 -25.75 -21.71 -5.74
N SER A 219 -24.96 -22.63 -5.19
CA SER A 219 -23.52 -22.66 -5.47
C SER A 219 -23.33 -22.82 -6.96
N ILE A 220 -22.33 -22.11 -7.49
CA ILE A 220 -21.76 -22.45 -8.77
C ILE A 220 -21.31 -23.92 -8.70
N GLY A 221 -21.50 -24.69 -9.78
CA GLY A 221 -21.17 -26.12 -9.77
C GLY A 221 -19.71 -26.35 -9.38
N SER A 222 -19.41 -27.46 -8.70
CA SER A 222 -18.07 -27.76 -8.18
C SER A 222 -16.97 -27.66 -9.25
N VAL A 223 -17.30 -28.03 -10.49
CA VAL A 223 -16.41 -27.91 -11.66
C VAL A 223 -15.99 -26.46 -11.90
N ALA A 224 -16.93 -25.52 -11.86
CA ALA A 224 -16.63 -24.10 -12.08
C ALA A 224 -15.89 -23.47 -10.90
N ASN A 225 -16.15 -23.90 -9.65
CA ASN A 225 -15.35 -23.48 -8.50
C ASN A 225 -13.89 -23.92 -8.61
N ILE A 226 -13.66 -25.19 -8.96
CA ILE A 226 -12.30 -25.72 -9.18
C ILE A 226 -11.64 -25.00 -10.35
N GLY A 227 -12.37 -24.76 -11.45
CA GLY A 227 -11.88 -24.00 -12.59
C GLY A 227 -11.41 -22.60 -12.23
N LEU A 228 -12.24 -21.84 -11.50
CA LEU A 228 -11.88 -20.50 -11.04
C LEU A 228 -10.69 -20.50 -10.08
N LEU A 229 -10.62 -21.49 -9.16
CA LEU A 229 -9.50 -21.62 -8.24
C LEU A 229 -8.19 -21.91 -9.01
N SER A 230 -8.23 -22.81 -9.99
CA SER A 230 -7.08 -23.12 -10.85
C SER A 230 -6.62 -21.89 -11.64
N ILE A 231 -7.55 -21.14 -12.24
CA ILE A 231 -7.23 -19.91 -12.97
C ILE A 231 -6.58 -18.88 -12.02
N TRP A 232 -7.10 -18.74 -10.81
CA TRP A 232 -6.53 -17.83 -9.82
C TRP A 232 -5.10 -18.24 -9.43
N VAL A 233 -4.86 -19.52 -9.11
CA VAL A 233 -3.51 -20.02 -8.79
C VAL A 233 -2.55 -19.79 -9.95
N LEU A 234 -2.97 -20.05 -11.19
CA LEU A 234 -2.17 -19.80 -12.38
C LEU A 234 -1.86 -18.30 -12.55
N SER A 235 -2.82 -17.41 -12.29
CA SER A 235 -2.61 -15.97 -12.37
C SER A 235 -1.61 -15.47 -11.33
N VAL A 236 -1.67 -15.99 -10.10
CA VAL A 236 -0.71 -15.66 -9.04
C VAL A 236 0.68 -16.22 -9.37
N ALA A 237 0.76 -17.46 -9.84
CA ALA A 237 2.02 -18.06 -10.27
C ALA A 237 2.67 -17.30 -11.43
N ALA A 238 1.86 -16.82 -12.38
CA ALA A 238 2.32 -15.96 -13.46
C ALA A 238 2.88 -14.63 -12.94
N LEU A 239 2.17 -13.96 -12.02
CA LEU A 239 2.65 -12.71 -11.41
C LEU A 239 3.95 -12.90 -10.63
N VAL A 240 4.07 -13.99 -9.87
CA VAL A 240 5.32 -14.34 -9.16
C VAL A 240 6.45 -14.57 -10.17
N SER A 241 6.19 -15.33 -11.23
CA SER A 241 7.19 -15.59 -12.27
C SER A 241 7.63 -14.33 -13.01
N ILE A 242 6.68 -13.43 -13.31
CA ILE A 242 6.96 -12.11 -13.89
C ILE A 242 7.82 -11.30 -12.93
N GLY A 243 7.45 -11.22 -11.65
CA GLY A 243 8.20 -10.49 -10.64
C GLY A 243 9.63 -11.00 -10.45
N LEU A 244 9.82 -12.33 -10.43
CA LEU A 244 11.15 -12.93 -10.38
C LEU A 244 11.97 -12.60 -11.64
N ARG A 245 11.35 -12.68 -12.82
CA ARG A 245 12.03 -12.36 -14.09
C ARG A 245 12.44 -10.89 -14.13
N GLU A 246 11.59 -9.97 -13.71
CA GLU A 246 11.91 -8.54 -13.60
C GLU A 246 13.04 -8.30 -12.59
N ALA A 247 13.03 -8.98 -11.44
CA ALA A 247 14.09 -8.84 -10.45
C ALA A 247 15.47 -9.27 -10.98
N GLN A 248 15.53 -10.33 -11.79
CA GLN A 248 16.79 -10.84 -12.35
C GLN A 248 17.52 -9.82 -13.24
N TRP A 249 16.81 -8.92 -13.92
CA TRP A 249 17.43 -7.92 -14.80
C TRP A 249 18.34 -6.92 -14.07
N THR A 250 18.18 -6.78 -12.75
CA THR A 250 18.98 -5.85 -11.94
C THR A 250 20.19 -6.50 -11.28
N VAL A 251 20.29 -7.83 -11.32
CA VAL A 251 21.28 -8.60 -10.55
C VAL A 251 22.57 -8.79 -11.31
N PHE A 252 22.51 -9.18 -12.59
CA PHE A 252 23.70 -9.48 -13.37
C PHE A 252 24.15 -8.25 -14.15
N GLN A 253 25.42 -7.90 -13.97
CA GLN A 253 26.06 -6.77 -14.64
C GLN A 253 27.40 -7.25 -15.18
N GLU A 254 27.62 -7.06 -16.47
CA GLU A 254 28.84 -7.48 -17.14
C GLU A 254 29.49 -6.32 -17.89
N GLU A 255 30.79 -6.45 -18.09
CA GLU A 255 31.62 -5.49 -18.81
C GLU A 255 32.14 -6.09 -20.12
N SER A 256 32.19 -5.27 -21.15
CA SER A 256 32.85 -5.55 -22.43
C SER A 256 33.88 -4.47 -22.70
N THR A 257 35.14 -4.87 -22.75
CA THR A 257 36.27 -3.96 -22.97
C THR A 257 36.69 -3.98 -24.43
N SER A 258 36.86 -2.80 -25.02
CA SER A 258 37.57 -2.64 -26.28
C SER A 258 38.75 -1.70 -26.10
N GLU A 259 39.92 -2.12 -26.56
CA GLU A 259 41.13 -1.30 -26.53
C GLU A 259 41.46 -0.77 -27.93
N ILE A 260 41.74 0.53 -28.01
CA ILE A 260 42.28 1.19 -29.19
C ILE A 260 43.62 1.79 -28.76
N SER A 261 44.72 1.14 -29.13
CA SER A 261 46.05 1.64 -28.85
C SER A 261 46.58 2.50 -30.01
N ARG A 262 47.30 3.57 -29.68
CA ARG A 262 48.03 4.37 -30.66
C ARG A 262 49.36 4.86 -30.10
N THR A 263 50.41 4.71 -30.87
CA THR A 263 51.69 5.36 -30.58
C THR A 263 51.53 6.86 -30.79
N LEU A 264 51.51 7.64 -29.71
CA LEU A 264 51.66 9.09 -29.77
C LEU A 264 53.16 9.41 -29.78
N ALA A 265 53.59 10.32 -30.65
CA ALA A 265 54.95 10.84 -30.56
C ALA A 265 55.06 11.74 -29.33
N LYS A 266 56.22 11.67 -28.64
CA LYS A 266 56.50 12.32 -27.34
C LYS A 266 56.40 13.86 -27.34
N SER A 267 56.07 14.49 -28.48
CA SER A 267 55.97 15.94 -28.68
C SER A 267 54.62 16.41 -29.24
N ASP A 268 53.69 15.49 -29.54
CA ASP A 268 52.42 15.88 -30.14
C ASP A 268 51.42 16.28 -29.06
N THR A 269 50.71 17.39 -29.30
CA THR A 269 49.63 17.84 -28.41
C THR A 269 48.37 17.05 -28.71
N LEU A 270 47.90 16.26 -27.76
CA LEU A 270 46.63 15.56 -27.89
C LEU A 270 45.47 16.49 -27.52
N VAL A 271 44.53 16.70 -28.44
CA VAL A 271 43.32 17.50 -28.18
C VAL A 271 42.14 16.56 -27.98
N VAL A 272 41.41 16.69 -26.87
CA VAL A 272 40.17 15.94 -26.61
C VAL A 272 38.98 16.86 -26.77
N ASN A 273 38.06 16.53 -27.68
CA ASN A 273 36.88 17.33 -27.99
C ASN A 273 35.58 16.51 -27.90
N LEU A 274 34.48 17.15 -27.52
CA LEU A 274 33.12 16.62 -27.63
C LEU A 274 32.42 17.21 -28.87
N ASN A 275 32.40 16.49 -29.99
CA ASN A 275 31.82 17.03 -31.24
C ASN A 275 30.36 16.61 -31.47
N GLN A 276 29.86 15.59 -30.78
CA GLN A 276 28.47 15.16 -30.89
C GLN A 276 27.70 15.56 -29.61
N SER A 277 27.05 16.72 -29.66
CA SER A 277 26.23 17.21 -28.54
C SER A 277 24.83 16.63 -28.58
N SER A 278 24.45 15.98 -27.48
CA SER A 278 23.10 15.49 -27.20
C SER A 278 22.05 16.61 -27.13
N GLU A 279 22.45 17.88 -27.14
CA GLU A 279 21.54 19.03 -27.20
C GLU A 279 20.81 19.17 -28.53
N ASN A 280 21.38 18.63 -29.61
CA ASN A 280 20.75 18.61 -30.94
C ASN A 280 19.54 17.65 -31.01
N TYR A 281 19.40 16.72 -30.05
CA TYR A 281 18.25 15.84 -29.99
C TYR A 281 17.12 16.49 -29.19
N ASN A 282 16.03 16.78 -29.91
CA ASN A 282 14.85 17.53 -29.49
C ASN A 282 14.40 17.20 -28.06
N ARG A 283 14.41 18.20 -27.16
CA ARG A 283 14.07 18.15 -25.72
C ARG A 283 12.59 17.82 -25.40
N ARG A 284 11.88 17.10 -26.28
CA ARG A 284 10.42 17.01 -26.20
C ARG A 284 9.88 16.07 -25.12
N ASN A 285 10.70 15.19 -24.52
CA ASN A 285 10.28 14.35 -23.39
C ASN A 285 11.45 14.03 -22.44
N ARG A 286 11.70 14.92 -21.47
CA ARG A 286 12.72 14.72 -20.42
C ARG A 286 12.42 13.53 -19.49
N PHE A 287 11.20 12.99 -19.56
CA PHE A 287 10.70 11.92 -18.68
C PHE A 287 10.87 10.50 -19.24
N LEU A 288 10.99 10.33 -20.58
CA LEU A 288 10.89 9.03 -21.28
C LEU A 288 12.21 8.48 -21.85
N GLY A 289 13.32 9.18 -21.64
CA GLY A 289 14.53 8.98 -22.44
C GLY A 289 14.38 9.67 -23.80
N VAL A 290 15.46 10.26 -24.32
CA VAL A 290 15.41 10.89 -25.64
C VAL A 290 15.48 9.78 -26.68
N PHE A 291 14.37 9.53 -27.38
CA PHE A 291 14.35 8.60 -28.50
C PHE A 291 14.95 9.28 -29.72
N VAL A 292 16.06 8.73 -30.20
CA VAL A 292 16.69 9.20 -31.43
C VAL A 292 16.14 8.37 -32.59
N LYS A 293 15.54 9.05 -33.58
CA LYS A 293 15.19 8.46 -34.87
C LYS A 293 16.38 8.64 -35.82
N ASP A 294 17.43 7.85 -35.63
CA ASP A 294 18.54 7.79 -36.60
C ASP A 294 18.33 6.60 -37.55
N LYS A 295 18.49 6.82 -38.86
CA LYS A 295 18.42 5.78 -39.92
C LYS A 295 17.27 4.75 -39.79
N ASN A 296 16.04 5.19 -39.51
CA ASN A 296 14.85 4.33 -39.33
C ASN A 296 14.90 3.34 -38.14
N LYS A 297 15.80 3.54 -37.17
CA LYS A 297 15.82 2.77 -35.91
C LYS A 297 15.54 3.69 -34.73
N TYR A 298 14.75 3.21 -33.78
CA TYR A 298 14.54 3.87 -32.50
C TYR A 298 15.61 3.39 -31.53
N ALA A 299 16.36 4.33 -30.94
CA ALA A 299 17.34 4.06 -29.90
C ALA A 299 17.12 4.99 -28.71
N VAL A 300 17.51 4.54 -27.52
CA VAL A 300 17.48 5.34 -26.30
C VAL A 300 18.81 6.05 -26.16
N LEU A 301 18.78 7.38 -26.02
CA LEU A 301 19.96 8.17 -25.74
C LEU A 301 20.31 8.12 -24.26
N ASN A 302 21.52 7.67 -23.94
CA ASN A 302 22.06 7.62 -22.58
C ASN A 302 23.28 8.55 -22.47
N ARG A 303 23.45 9.18 -21.29
CA ARG A 303 24.51 10.15 -20.97
C ARG A 303 25.43 9.67 -19.84
N ASN A 304 25.29 8.42 -19.40
CA ASN A 304 26.10 7.83 -18.35
C ASN A 304 27.50 7.45 -18.88
N ILE A 305 28.29 8.47 -19.19
CA ILE A 305 29.65 8.35 -19.72
C ILE A 305 30.60 8.93 -18.68
N GLN A 306 31.66 8.19 -18.39
CA GLN A 306 32.74 8.61 -17.52
C GLN A 306 34.04 8.61 -18.30
N PHE A 307 34.70 9.75 -18.34
CA PHE A 307 36.02 9.92 -18.93
C PHE A 307 37.08 10.08 -17.82
N HIS A 308 38.09 9.22 -17.85
CA HIS A 308 39.22 9.23 -16.93
C HIS A 308 40.52 9.39 -17.70
N LEU A 309 41.44 10.13 -17.09
CA LEU A 309 42.83 10.22 -17.53
C LEU A 309 43.68 9.40 -16.57
N LYS A 310 44.57 8.60 -17.14
CA LYS A 310 45.49 7.71 -16.40
C LYS A 310 46.90 7.85 -16.94
N SER A 311 47.90 7.59 -16.10
CA SER A 311 49.28 7.53 -16.54
C SER A 311 49.57 6.18 -17.19
N SER A 312 50.34 6.19 -18.28
CA SER A 312 50.85 5.01 -18.96
C SER A 312 52.33 4.84 -18.67
N VAL A 313 52.75 3.62 -18.35
CA VAL A 313 54.18 3.26 -18.25
C VAL A 313 54.81 3.14 -19.64
N ASP A 314 53.99 2.78 -20.63
CA ASP A 314 54.42 2.59 -22.01
C ASP A 314 54.56 3.93 -22.74
N SER A 315 55.37 3.96 -23.81
CA SER A 315 55.55 5.14 -24.66
C SER A 315 54.36 5.44 -25.57
N THR A 316 53.29 4.65 -25.49
CA THR A 316 52.09 4.74 -26.31
C THR A 316 50.91 5.22 -25.48
N ALA A 317 50.02 5.99 -26.11
CA ALA A 317 48.75 6.28 -25.47
C ALA A 317 47.74 5.21 -25.85
N VAL A 318 46.96 4.79 -24.86
CA VAL A 318 45.96 3.75 -25.03
C VAL A 318 44.61 4.33 -24.66
N LEU A 319 43.65 4.19 -25.56
CA LEU A 319 42.26 4.49 -25.29
C LEU A 319 41.53 3.17 -25.00
N GLU A 320 41.15 2.98 -23.75
CA GLU A 320 40.36 1.85 -23.29
C GLU A 320 38.90 2.30 -23.15
N ILE A 321 38.00 1.58 -23.81
CA ILE A 321 36.55 1.83 -23.73
C ILE A 321 35.91 0.60 -23.11
N ILE A 322 35.49 0.74 -21.87
CA ILE A 322 34.75 -0.28 -21.12
C ILE A 322 33.27 0.05 -21.23
N ARG A 323 32.50 -0.89 -21.79
CA ARG A 323 31.05 -0.83 -21.89
C ARG A 323 30.49 -1.72 -20.79
N THR A 324 29.55 -1.21 -20.02
CA THR A 324 28.92 -1.96 -18.94
C THR A 324 27.42 -2.03 -19.20
N ALA A 325 26.84 -3.22 -19.10
CA ALA A 325 25.41 -3.45 -19.26
C ALA A 325 24.87 -4.44 -18.22
N GLN A 326 23.58 -4.35 -17.95
CA GLN A 326 22.86 -5.26 -17.06
C GLN A 326 22.00 -6.22 -17.86
N GLY A 327 21.80 -7.43 -17.35
CA GLY A 327 21.01 -8.46 -18.02
C GLY A 327 20.40 -9.47 -17.06
N PRO A 328 19.51 -10.35 -17.57
CA PRO A 328 18.90 -11.42 -16.77
C PRO A 328 19.87 -12.54 -16.41
N ASP A 329 21.01 -12.62 -17.11
CA ASP A 329 22.12 -13.55 -16.89
C ASP A 329 23.42 -12.92 -17.41
N GLU A 330 24.56 -13.43 -16.94
CA GLU A 330 25.92 -12.99 -17.30
C GLU A 330 26.16 -13.00 -18.81
N LYS A 331 25.84 -14.09 -19.51
CA LYS A 331 26.07 -14.20 -20.96
C LYS A 331 25.29 -13.16 -21.75
N THR A 332 24.04 -12.94 -21.36
CA THR A 332 23.16 -11.95 -21.98
C THR A 332 23.64 -10.52 -21.66
N ALA A 333 24.05 -10.24 -20.43
CA ALA A 333 24.61 -8.96 -20.03
C ALA A 333 25.90 -8.61 -20.82
N ALA A 334 26.82 -9.57 -20.98
CA ALA A 334 28.03 -9.39 -21.78
C ALA A 334 27.70 -9.09 -23.25
N THR A 335 26.76 -9.85 -23.84
CA THR A 335 26.26 -9.61 -25.20
C THR A 335 25.64 -8.22 -25.35
N TYR A 336 24.97 -7.70 -24.32
CA TYR A 336 24.41 -6.36 -24.35
C TYR A 336 25.48 -5.28 -24.28
N ALA A 337 26.50 -5.46 -23.45
CA ALA A 337 27.64 -4.56 -23.33
C ALA A 337 28.40 -4.43 -24.67
N GLU A 338 28.63 -5.54 -25.37
CA GLU A 338 29.25 -5.55 -26.71
C GLU A 338 28.45 -4.76 -27.76
N GLN A 339 27.13 -4.72 -27.62
CA GLN A 339 26.23 -4.05 -28.56
C GLN A 339 26.03 -2.56 -28.27
N ILE A 340 26.67 -2.00 -27.23
CA ILE A 340 26.61 -0.56 -26.96
C ILE A 340 27.46 0.16 -28.01
N ASP A 341 26.76 0.94 -28.85
CA ASP A 341 27.39 1.76 -29.89
C ASP A 341 27.82 3.11 -29.29
N PHE A 342 29.14 3.30 -29.20
CA PHE A 342 29.76 4.51 -28.70
C PHE A 342 30.66 5.11 -29.78
N PRO A 343 30.25 6.23 -30.40
CA PRO A 343 31.02 6.82 -31.47
C PRO A 343 32.29 7.48 -30.91
N VAL A 344 33.43 7.02 -31.40
CA VAL A 344 34.76 7.59 -31.15
C VAL A 344 35.44 7.79 -32.50
N GLU A 345 35.89 9.01 -32.76
CA GLU A 345 36.64 9.36 -33.97
C GLU A 345 38.01 9.89 -33.59
N ILE A 346 39.05 9.41 -34.28
CA ILE A 346 40.41 9.91 -34.11
C ILE A 346 40.80 10.63 -35.40
N LYS A 347 41.06 11.95 -35.32
CA LYS A 347 41.42 12.81 -36.47
C LYS A 347 42.76 13.48 -36.21
N GLY A 348 43.84 12.94 -36.77
CA GLY A 348 45.19 13.42 -36.47
C GLY A 348 45.43 13.33 -34.96
N ASP A 349 45.76 14.43 -34.30
CA ASP A 349 46.00 14.48 -32.85
C ASP A 349 44.76 14.91 -32.05
N THR A 350 43.59 14.88 -32.68
CA THR A 350 42.32 15.16 -32.02
C THR A 350 41.55 13.87 -31.76
N LEU A 351 41.30 13.58 -30.48
CA LEU A 351 40.36 12.57 -30.03
C LEU A 351 38.97 13.21 -29.91
N VAL A 352 38.03 12.74 -30.73
CA VAL A 352 36.66 13.22 -30.73
C VAL A 352 35.78 12.18 -30.04
N LEU A 353 35.23 12.56 -28.89
CA LEU A 353 34.30 11.78 -28.09
C LEU A 353 32.86 12.31 -28.25
N SER A 354 31.90 11.49 -27.85
CA SER A 354 30.48 11.85 -27.78
C SER A 354 30.04 12.05 -26.33
N ASP A 355 29.10 12.98 -26.10
CA ASP A 355 28.48 13.20 -24.79
C ASP A 355 27.27 12.27 -24.53
N TYR A 356 26.99 11.37 -25.47
CA TYR A 356 25.95 10.35 -25.39
C TYR A 356 26.33 9.07 -26.13
N PHE A 357 25.62 7.98 -25.80
CA PHE A 357 25.62 6.73 -26.55
C PHE A 357 24.19 6.25 -26.79
N LEU A 358 24.04 5.36 -27.77
CA LEU A 358 22.73 4.85 -28.19
C LEU A 358 22.54 3.40 -27.71
N SER A 359 21.55 3.20 -26.87
CA SER A 359 21.09 1.91 -26.40
C SER A 359 19.95 1.38 -27.29
N LYS A 360 19.84 0.06 -27.45
CA LYS A 360 18.69 -0.54 -28.15
C LYS A 360 17.38 -0.29 -27.39
N LEU A 361 16.28 -0.04 -28.12
CA LEU A 361 14.97 0.29 -27.54
C LEU A 361 14.44 -0.78 -26.58
N SER A 362 14.70 -2.06 -26.85
CA SER A 362 14.29 -3.19 -26.00
C SER A 362 15.00 -3.24 -24.65
N ARG A 363 16.03 -2.41 -24.43
CA ARG A 363 16.86 -2.39 -23.21
C ARG A 363 16.61 -1.16 -22.34
N LYS A 364 15.45 -0.53 -22.50
CA LYS A 364 15.06 0.67 -21.76
C LYS A 364 15.12 0.41 -20.25
N GLY A 365 15.71 1.35 -19.50
CA GLY A 365 15.80 1.28 -18.04
C GLY A 365 17.05 0.56 -17.48
N GLN A 366 17.82 -0.15 -18.32
CA GLN A 366 19.08 -0.76 -17.90
C GLN A 366 20.11 0.32 -17.52
N ASN A 367 20.85 0.09 -16.44
CA ASN A 367 21.93 0.97 -16.01
C ASN A 367 23.18 0.77 -16.89
N GLU A 368 23.05 1.04 -18.19
CA GLU A 368 24.18 1.02 -19.11
C GLU A 368 25.13 2.19 -18.79
N LYS A 369 26.43 1.92 -18.89
CA LYS A 369 27.49 2.87 -18.58
C LYS A 369 28.66 2.70 -19.53
N ILE A 370 29.30 3.80 -19.90
CA ILE A 370 30.55 3.79 -20.64
C ILE A 370 31.63 4.41 -19.78
N ARG A 371 32.74 3.70 -19.62
CA ARG A 371 33.96 4.21 -19.00
C ARG A 371 35.04 4.29 -20.08
N VAL A 372 35.51 5.50 -20.34
CA VAL A 372 36.59 5.79 -21.29
C VAL A 372 37.83 6.14 -20.47
N ASN A 373 38.82 5.27 -20.49
CA ASN A 373 40.11 5.51 -19.83
C ASN A 373 41.13 5.85 -20.92
N LEU A 374 41.74 7.03 -20.83
CA LEU A 374 42.81 7.45 -21.69
C LEU A 374 44.13 7.40 -20.91
N TYR A 375 44.96 6.43 -21.24
CA TYR A 375 46.29 6.24 -20.68
C TYR A 375 47.29 7.09 -21.48
N LEU A 376 48.01 7.97 -20.80
CA LEU A 376 48.92 8.94 -21.40
C LEU A 376 50.37 8.69 -20.93
N PRO A 377 51.36 8.68 -21.84
CA PRO A 377 52.76 8.60 -21.45
C PRO A 377 53.23 9.88 -20.74
N GLU A 378 54.24 9.76 -19.89
CA GLU A 378 54.89 10.90 -19.23
C GLU A 378 55.42 11.94 -20.24
N ASN A 379 55.26 13.22 -19.90
CA ASN A 379 55.56 14.40 -20.73
C ASN A 379 54.64 14.62 -21.93
N THR A 380 53.48 13.95 -21.99
CA THR A 380 52.46 14.27 -23.01
C THR A 380 51.79 15.61 -22.70
N VAL A 381 51.61 16.44 -23.73
CA VAL A 381 50.80 17.66 -23.66
C VAL A 381 49.38 17.33 -24.11
N ILE A 382 48.39 17.64 -23.27
CA ILE A 382 46.97 17.43 -23.55
C ILE A 382 46.20 18.74 -23.41
N LYS A 383 45.25 18.94 -24.32
CA LYS A 383 44.25 20.01 -24.25
C LYS A 383 42.85 19.39 -24.20
N LEU A 384 42.14 19.63 -23.10
CA LEU A 384 40.76 19.18 -22.92
C LEU A 384 39.82 20.32 -23.31
N ASP A 385 38.92 20.12 -24.26
CA ASP A 385 37.90 21.11 -24.60
C ASP A 385 37.00 21.40 -23.36
N PRO A 386 36.57 22.66 -23.14
CA PRO A 386 35.67 23.02 -22.04
C PRO A 386 34.42 22.16 -21.91
N ASP A 387 33.91 21.59 -22.99
CA ASP A 387 32.74 20.71 -22.94
C ASP A 387 33.05 19.32 -22.36
N VAL A 388 34.31 18.86 -22.43
CA VAL A 388 34.75 17.57 -21.86
C VAL A 388 34.45 17.46 -20.37
N LYS A 389 34.37 18.59 -19.65
CA LYS A 389 33.96 18.66 -18.23
C LYS A 389 32.63 17.94 -17.95
N ARG A 390 31.76 17.79 -18.95
CA ARG A 390 30.43 17.17 -18.82
C ARG A 390 30.49 15.66 -18.62
N ILE A 391 31.55 15.00 -19.09
CA ILE A 391 31.76 13.55 -18.98
C ILE A 391 32.98 13.20 -18.12
N TYR A 392 33.84 14.17 -17.82
CA TYR A 392 35.03 13.96 -17.01
C TYR A 392 34.68 13.60 -15.56
N THR A 393 35.27 12.51 -15.06
CA THR A 393 35.07 12.03 -13.69
C THR A 393 36.41 12.02 -12.96
N GLN A 394 36.45 12.62 -11.77
CA GLN A 394 37.70 12.83 -11.02
C GLN A 394 38.03 11.74 -10.00
N HIS A 395 37.03 11.01 -9.49
CA HIS A 395 37.21 10.12 -8.34
C HIS A 395 37.88 8.76 -8.64
N ASP A 396 38.14 8.45 -9.91
CA ASP A 396 38.63 7.13 -10.35
C ASP A 396 39.88 7.25 -11.27
N GLY A 397 40.49 8.45 -11.31
CA GLY A 397 41.69 8.72 -12.10
C GLY A 397 42.97 8.61 -11.26
N ASP A 398 44.04 8.09 -11.86
CA ASP A 398 45.37 8.00 -11.24
C ASP A 398 46.11 9.36 -11.23
N LEU A 399 45.53 10.38 -11.86
CA LEU A 399 46.13 11.70 -12.02
C LEU A 399 45.57 12.72 -11.03
N SER A 400 46.39 13.72 -10.71
CA SER A 400 45.99 14.86 -9.87
C SER A 400 44.73 15.57 -10.35
N TYR A 401 43.99 16.17 -9.41
CA TYR A 401 42.77 16.94 -9.66
C TYR A 401 42.99 18.03 -10.74
N ILE A 402 42.16 17.98 -11.80
CA ILE A 402 42.05 19.06 -12.78
C ILE A 402 40.95 20.02 -12.33
N SER A 403 41.29 21.28 -12.13
CA SER A 403 40.33 22.33 -11.79
C SER A 403 39.50 22.75 -13.01
N PHE A 404 38.27 23.24 -12.77
CA PHE A 404 37.35 23.54 -13.88
C PHE A 404 37.84 24.64 -14.83
N ASP A 405 38.70 25.54 -14.34
CA ASP A 405 39.38 26.60 -15.09
C ASP A 405 40.54 26.10 -15.96
N GLN A 406 41.05 24.89 -15.70
CA GLN A 406 42.11 24.26 -16.52
C GLN A 406 41.57 23.63 -17.81
N PHE A 407 40.24 23.47 -17.95
CA PHE A 407 39.65 23.01 -19.21
C PHE A 407 39.74 24.12 -20.27
N GLY A 408 40.29 23.79 -21.44
CA GLY A 408 40.61 24.74 -22.51
C GLY A 408 42.08 25.15 -22.54
N GLU A 409 42.84 24.87 -21.47
CA GLU A 409 44.26 25.17 -21.35
C GLU A 409 45.14 23.97 -21.77
N PHE A 410 46.43 24.23 -21.95
CA PHE A 410 47.42 23.19 -22.25
C PHE A 410 48.00 22.63 -20.95
N LEU A 411 47.83 21.32 -20.76
CA LEU A 411 48.27 20.60 -19.57
C LEU A 411 49.36 19.59 -19.95
N THR A 412 50.46 19.57 -19.20
CA THR A 412 51.56 18.63 -19.41
C THR A 412 51.59 17.61 -18.28
N LEU A 413 51.60 16.32 -18.61
CA LEU A 413 51.72 15.25 -17.64
C LEU A 413 53.16 15.15 -17.13
N LYS A 414 53.36 15.34 -15.83
CA LYS A 414 54.65 15.20 -15.14
C LYS A 414 54.47 14.48 -13.81
N GLU A 415 55.10 13.32 -13.66
CA GLU A 415 55.12 12.55 -12.41
C GLU A 415 53.71 12.26 -11.87
N GLY A 416 52.79 11.87 -12.76
CA GLY A 416 51.39 11.64 -12.41
C GLY A 416 50.55 12.90 -12.13
N ASN A 417 51.11 14.10 -12.31
CA ASN A 417 50.39 15.37 -12.16
C ASN A 417 50.21 16.07 -13.51
N LEU A 418 49.04 16.65 -13.74
CA LEU A 418 48.79 17.50 -14.90
C LEU A 418 49.10 18.96 -14.55
N ALA A 419 50.26 19.43 -14.99
CA ALA A 419 50.70 20.80 -14.77
C ALA A 419 50.20 21.71 -15.91
N CYS A 420 49.47 22.77 -15.56
CA CYS A 420 49.03 23.76 -16.53
C CYS A 420 50.18 24.71 -16.87
N GLU A 421 50.55 24.81 -18.15
CA GLU A 421 51.65 25.69 -18.60
C GLU A 421 51.20 27.14 -18.83
N THR A 422 49.88 27.34 -18.97
CA THR A 422 49.25 28.59 -19.46
C THR A 422 48.34 29.25 -18.43
N CYS A 423 48.06 28.58 -17.31
CA CYS A 423 47.21 29.10 -16.24
C CYS A 423 47.94 30.19 -15.45
N ILE A 424 47.27 31.33 -15.24
CA ILE A 424 47.75 32.40 -14.38
C ILE A 424 47.37 32.02 -12.94
N ASN A 425 48.38 31.94 -12.06
CA ASN A 425 48.21 31.65 -10.62
C ASN A 425 47.21 32.57 -9.91
#